data_AF-A0A8T6Q3J6-F1
#
_entry.id   AF-A0A8T6Q3J6-F1
#
_cell.length_a   1.000
_cell.length_b   1.000
_cell.length_c   1.000
_cell.angle_alpha   90.00
_cell.angle_beta   90.00
_cell.angle_gamma   90.00
#
_symmetry.space_group_name_H-M   'P 1'
#
loop_
_entity.id
_entity.type
_entity.pdbx_description
1 polymer ?
#
loop_
_entity_poly.entity_id
_entity_poly.type
_entity_poly.pdbx_seq_one_letter_code
_entity_poly.pdbx_strand_id
1 'polypeptide(L)'
;PGEYFVSVAVNNNQISNGQKINWHKNDDKTIPCINDLLVDKFGLKPEVRQSLPLINQCVDFSSRPEMLFNFDQANQQLNITIPQAWLAWHSENWTPPSTWKEGVAGVLMDYNLFASSYRPQDGSSSTNLNAYGTAGINTGAWRLRSDYQLNQTDSDDNHEQSGEISRTYLFRPLPQLGSKLTLGETDFSSNIFDGFSYTGAALASDDRMLPWELRGYAPQISGIAQTNATVTISQSGRVIYQKKVPPGPFIIDDLNQSV
;
A
#
# COMPACT_ATOMS: atom_id res chain seq x y z
N PRO A 1 -1.67 -36.42 -18.56
CA PRO A 1 -2.45 -36.36 -17.30
C PRO A 1 -1.51 -36.65 -16.13
N GLY A 2 -1.71 -35.97 -15.00
CA GLY A 2 -0.80 -36.04 -13.86
C GLY A 2 -0.77 -34.74 -13.08
N GLU A 3 -0.06 -34.75 -11.97
CA GLU A 3 0.04 -33.64 -11.04
C GLU A 3 1.35 -32.88 -11.23
N TYR A 4 1.27 -31.57 -11.47
CA TYR A 4 2.45 -30.72 -11.65
C TYR A 4 2.37 -29.50 -10.74
N PHE A 5 3.54 -29.08 -10.26
CA PHE A 5 3.69 -27.82 -9.54
C PHE A 5 4.04 -26.73 -10.54
N VAL A 6 3.19 -25.71 -10.66
CA VAL A 6 3.32 -24.68 -11.70
C VAL A 6 3.09 -23.28 -11.17
N SER A 7 3.73 -22.29 -11.79
CA SER A 7 3.29 -20.90 -11.71
C SER A 7 2.02 -20.71 -12.55
N VAL A 8 1.20 -19.71 -12.21
CA VAL A 8 -0.06 -19.45 -12.92
C VAL A 8 -0.09 -17.98 -13.33
N ALA A 9 -0.32 -17.73 -14.61
CA ALA A 9 -0.46 -16.40 -15.19
C ALA A 9 -1.77 -16.28 -15.96
N VAL A 10 -2.46 -15.14 -15.79
CA VAL A 10 -3.69 -14.79 -16.51
C VAL A 10 -3.40 -13.55 -17.36
N ASN A 11 -3.58 -13.62 -18.68
CA ASN A 11 -3.27 -12.55 -19.62
C ASN A 11 -1.87 -11.93 -19.39
N ASN A 12 -0.86 -12.78 -19.23
CA ASN A 12 0.55 -12.44 -18.89
C ASN A 12 0.79 -11.88 -17.47
N ASN A 13 -0.25 -11.68 -16.66
CA ASN A 13 -0.10 -11.28 -15.26
C ASN A 13 0.03 -12.51 -14.36
N GLN A 14 1.17 -12.64 -13.69
CA GLN A 14 1.42 -13.75 -12.78
C GLN A 14 0.59 -13.60 -11.48
N ILE A 15 -0.39 -14.48 -11.30
CA ILE A 15 -1.30 -14.47 -10.15
C ILE A 15 -0.88 -15.46 -9.05
N SER A 16 0.01 -16.40 -9.37
CA SER A 16 0.58 -17.33 -8.40
C SER A 16 1.96 -17.81 -8.80
N ASN A 17 2.86 -17.92 -7.81
CA ASN A 17 4.23 -18.40 -7.98
C ASN A 17 4.37 -19.91 -7.82
N GLY A 18 3.28 -20.61 -7.46
CA GLY A 18 3.33 -22.04 -7.22
C GLY A 18 1.98 -22.60 -6.77
N GLN A 19 1.41 -23.48 -7.59
CA GLN A 19 0.21 -24.24 -7.31
C GLN A 19 0.40 -25.68 -7.79
N LYS A 20 -0.06 -26.63 -6.98
CA LYS A 20 -0.14 -28.03 -7.38
C LYS A 20 -1.46 -28.22 -8.11
N ILE A 21 -1.39 -28.47 -9.42
CA ILE A 21 -2.57 -28.63 -10.29
C ILE A 21 -2.56 -30.06 -10.81
N ASN A 22 -3.74 -30.67 -10.91
CA ASN A 22 -3.90 -31.99 -11.50
C ASN A 22 -4.49 -31.85 -12.90
N TRP A 23 -3.90 -32.51 -13.88
CA TRP A 23 -4.37 -32.49 -15.27
C TRP A 23 -5.11 -33.78 -15.60
N HIS A 24 -6.38 -33.65 -15.98
CA HIS A 24 -7.23 -34.75 -16.40
C HIS A 24 -7.32 -34.82 -17.91
N LYS A 25 -7.46 -36.04 -18.43
CA LYS A 25 -7.75 -36.26 -19.84
C LYS A 25 -9.27 -36.14 -20.02
N ASN A 26 -9.71 -35.20 -20.85
CA ASN A 26 -11.10 -35.06 -21.27
C ASN A 26 -11.12 -35.20 -22.79
N ASP A 27 -11.58 -36.34 -23.28
CA ASP A 27 -11.44 -36.79 -24.67
C ASP A 27 -9.97 -36.73 -25.17
N ASP A 28 -9.71 -35.97 -26.22
CA ASP A 28 -8.38 -35.77 -26.81
C ASP A 28 -7.60 -34.60 -26.19
N LYS A 29 -8.19 -33.87 -25.24
CA LYS A 29 -7.55 -32.71 -24.59
C LYS A 29 -7.19 -33.02 -23.15
N THR A 30 -6.07 -32.43 -22.70
CA THR A 30 -5.65 -32.51 -21.30
C THR A 30 -5.98 -31.17 -20.66
N ILE A 31 -6.89 -31.16 -19.68
CA ILE A 31 -7.39 -29.95 -19.03
C ILE A 31 -6.89 -29.87 -17.58
N PRO A 32 -6.49 -28.68 -17.10
CA PRO A 32 -6.16 -28.49 -15.69
C PRO A 32 -7.42 -28.51 -14.82
N CYS A 33 -7.39 -29.23 -13.71
CA CYS A 33 -8.36 -29.08 -12.62
C CYS A 33 -7.99 -27.85 -11.79
N ILE A 34 -8.72 -26.76 -12.01
CA ILE A 34 -8.52 -25.51 -11.27
C ILE A 34 -9.59 -25.44 -10.19
N ASN A 35 -9.16 -25.34 -8.93
CA ASN A 35 -10.08 -25.24 -7.82
C ASN A 35 -10.71 -23.83 -7.72
N ASP A 36 -11.79 -23.75 -6.97
CA ASP A 36 -12.58 -22.53 -6.78
C ASP A 36 -11.74 -21.34 -6.28
N LEU A 37 -10.84 -21.60 -5.31
CA LEU A 37 -9.95 -20.60 -4.71
C LEU A 37 -8.94 -20.00 -5.68
N LEU A 38 -8.48 -20.77 -6.67
CA LEU A 38 -7.55 -20.28 -7.69
C LEU A 38 -8.29 -19.47 -8.75
N VAL A 39 -9.52 -19.84 -9.10
CA VAL A 39 -10.36 -19.08 -10.04
C VAL A 39 -10.71 -17.70 -9.49
N ASP A 40 -10.91 -17.55 -8.18
CA ASP A 40 -11.18 -16.24 -7.57
C ASP A 40 -10.03 -15.23 -7.76
N LYS A 41 -8.81 -15.73 -8.03
CA LYS A 41 -7.64 -14.91 -8.34
C LYS A 41 -7.55 -14.48 -9.81
N PHE A 42 -8.42 -14.99 -10.68
CA PHE A 42 -8.41 -14.64 -12.11
C PHE A 42 -8.95 -13.23 -12.37
N GLY A 43 -9.64 -12.63 -11.39
CA GLY A 43 -10.22 -11.29 -11.55
C GLY A 43 -11.44 -11.26 -12.48
N LEU A 44 -12.19 -12.36 -12.56
CA LEU A 44 -13.43 -12.44 -13.35
C LEU A 44 -14.53 -11.53 -12.80
N LYS A 45 -15.40 -11.03 -13.70
CA LYS A 45 -16.65 -10.36 -13.30
C LYS A 45 -17.53 -11.33 -12.47
N PRO A 46 -18.26 -10.85 -11.45
CA PRO A 46 -19.12 -11.69 -10.61
C PRO A 46 -20.11 -12.53 -11.44
N GLU A 47 -20.72 -11.94 -12.46
CA GLU A 47 -21.66 -12.62 -13.37
C GLU A 47 -21.02 -13.79 -14.12
N VAL A 48 -19.78 -13.60 -14.59
CA VAL A 48 -19.03 -14.66 -15.30
C VAL A 48 -18.64 -15.74 -14.32
N ARG A 49 -18.13 -15.36 -13.14
CA ARG A 49 -17.72 -16.30 -12.10
C ARG A 49 -18.87 -17.19 -11.63
N GLN A 50 -20.06 -16.62 -11.45
CA GLN A 50 -21.27 -17.38 -11.07
C GLN A 50 -21.76 -18.32 -12.16
N SER A 51 -21.42 -18.06 -13.43
CA SER A 51 -21.77 -18.93 -14.56
C SER A 51 -20.90 -20.17 -14.70
N LEU A 52 -19.84 -20.30 -13.88
CA LEU A 52 -18.90 -21.42 -13.91
C LEU A 52 -19.23 -22.41 -12.76
N PRO A 53 -19.78 -23.60 -13.06
CA PRO A 53 -20.13 -24.56 -12.02
C PRO A 53 -18.89 -25.30 -11.49
N LEU A 54 -18.97 -25.75 -10.23
CA LEU A 54 -17.97 -26.60 -9.61
C LEU A 54 -18.36 -28.07 -9.79
N ILE A 55 -17.53 -28.86 -10.48
CA ILE A 55 -17.74 -30.29 -10.72
C ILE A 55 -16.53 -31.05 -10.17
N ASN A 56 -16.76 -31.95 -9.20
CA ASN A 56 -15.69 -32.74 -8.58
C ASN A 56 -14.50 -31.89 -8.07
N GLN A 57 -14.78 -30.76 -7.43
CA GLN A 57 -13.79 -29.79 -6.91
C GLN A 57 -12.98 -29.03 -7.97
N CYS A 58 -13.25 -29.25 -9.25
CA CYS A 58 -12.70 -28.48 -10.37
C CYS A 58 -13.76 -27.52 -10.91
N VAL A 59 -13.39 -26.29 -11.22
CA VAL A 59 -14.28 -25.36 -11.93
C VAL A 59 -14.37 -25.78 -13.39
N ASP A 60 -15.59 -25.91 -13.89
CA ASP A 60 -15.85 -26.25 -15.29
C ASP A 60 -15.90 -24.99 -16.16
N PHE A 61 -14.99 -24.91 -17.13
CA PHE A 61 -14.88 -23.82 -18.09
C PHE A 61 -15.54 -24.15 -19.44
N SER A 62 -16.19 -25.31 -19.58
CA SER A 62 -16.78 -25.76 -20.84
C SER A 62 -17.86 -24.81 -21.40
N SER A 63 -18.53 -24.05 -20.52
CA SER A 63 -19.51 -23.02 -20.92
C SER A 63 -18.86 -21.75 -21.53
N ARG A 64 -17.53 -21.62 -21.45
CA ARG A 64 -16.74 -20.46 -21.88
C ARG A 64 -15.49 -20.92 -22.66
N PRO A 65 -15.64 -21.55 -23.84
CA PRO A 65 -14.52 -22.11 -24.61
C PRO A 65 -13.47 -21.08 -25.05
N GLU A 66 -13.79 -19.79 -25.01
CA GLU A 66 -12.89 -18.68 -25.30
C GLU A 66 -11.83 -18.45 -24.19
N MET A 67 -12.00 -19.06 -23.01
CA MET A 67 -10.92 -19.13 -22.02
C MET A 67 -9.94 -20.24 -22.40
N LEU A 68 -8.71 -19.86 -22.75
CA LEU A 68 -7.69 -20.81 -23.18
C LEU A 68 -6.71 -21.10 -22.04
N PHE A 69 -6.37 -22.38 -21.88
CA PHE A 69 -5.42 -22.86 -20.88
C PHE A 69 -4.26 -23.53 -21.60
N ASN A 70 -3.10 -22.89 -21.59
CA ASN A 70 -1.88 -23.40 -22.19
C ASN A 70 -0.87 -23.74 -21.09
N PHE A 71 -0.50 -25.01 -20.98
CA PHE A 71 0.53 -25.45 -20.04
C PHE A 71 1.89 -25.47 -20.74
N ASP A 72 2.75 -24.53 -20.37
CA ASP A 72 4.17 -24.54 -20.74
C ASP A 72 4.93 -25.43 -19.77
N GLN A 73 5.16 -26.67 -20.19
CA GLN A 73 5.87 -27.67 -19.38
C GLN A 73 7.34 -27.32 -19.17
N ALA A 74 7.99 -26.63 -20.13
CA ALA A 74 9.41 -26.29 -20.02
C ALA A 74 9.65 -25.26 -18.93
N ASN A 75 8.77 -24.26 -18.84
CA ASN A 75 8.83 -23.20 -17.84
C ASN A 75 8.00 -23.50 -16.57
N GLN A 76 7.33 -24.66 -16.50
CA GLN A 76 6.40 -25.03 -15.43
C GLN A 76 5.36 -23.94 -15.16
N GLN A 77 4.76 -23.41 -16.23
CA GLN A 77 3.85 -22.27 -16.15
C GLN A 77 2.53 -22.59 -16.85
N LEU A 78 1.42 -22.38 -16.14
CA LEU A 78 0.08 -22.38 -16.72
C LEU A 78 -0.29 -20.97 -17.17
N ASN A 79 -0.35 -20.77 -18.48
CA ASN A 79 -0.78 -19.53 -19.11
C ASN A 79 -2.28 -19.61 -19.43
N ILE A 80 -3.04 -18.67 -18.88
CA ILE A 80 -4.49 -18.60 -19.03
C ILE A 80 -4.81 -17.34 -19.81
N THR A 81 -5.51 -17.49 -20.93
CA THR A 81 -5.97 -16.37 -21.75
C THR A 81 -7.47 -16.22 -21.56
N ILE A 82 -7.92 -15.06 -21.06
CA ILE A 82 -9.31 -14.76 -20.78
C ILE A 82 -9.72 -13.53 -21.58
N PRO A 83 -10.84 -13.58 -22.33
CA PRO A 83 -11.39 -12.41 -23.00
C PRO A 83 -11.60 -11.23 -22.05
N GLN A 84 -11.10 -10.05 -22.43
CA GLN A 84 -11.18 -8.83 -21.60
C GLN A 84 -12.59 -8.48 -21.14
N ALA A 85 -13.62 -8.81 -21.93
CA ALA A 85 -15.01 -8.53 -21.60
C ALA A 85 -15.49 -9.23 -20.31
N TRP A 86 -14.79 -10.29 -19.89
CA TRP A 86 -15.12 -11.11 -18.73
C TRP A 86 -14.30 -10.80 -17.49
N LEU A 87 -13.29 -9.94 -17.60
CA LEU A 87 -12.48 -9.46 -16.47
C LEU A 87 -13.15 -8.24 -15.83
N ALA A 88 -13.09 -8.16 -14.51
CA ALA A 88 -13.71 -7.08 -13.75
C ALA A 88 -13.05 -5.71 -14.02
N TRP A 89 -11.74 -5.68 -14.28
CA TRP A 89 -10.97 -4.47 -14.58
C TRP A 89 -9.76 -4.79 -15.48
N HIS A 90 -9.42 -3.83 -16.35
CA HIS A 90 -8.27 -3.91 -17.26
C HIS A 90 -7.36 -2.69 -17.04
N SER A 91 -6.18 -2.91 -16.49
CA SER A 91 -5.02 -2.05 -16.74
C SER A 91 -3.83 -2.98 -16.78
N GLU A 92 -2.89 -2.74 -17.70
CA GLU A 92 -1.71 -3.58 -17.91
C GLU A 92 -0.91 -3.77 -16.61
N ASN A 93 -0.99 -2.81 -15.68
CA ASN A 93 -0.30 -2.83 -14.39
C ASN A 93 -1.25 -2.96 -13.18
N TRP A 94 -2.52 -3.32 -13.38
CA TRP A 94 -3.48 -3.48 -12.31
C TRP A 94 -3.61 -4.93 -11.83
N THR A 95 -3.50 -5.09 -10.52
CA THR A 95 -3.54 -6.39 -9.85
C THR A 95 -4.88 -6.54 -9.12
N PRO A 96 -5.69 -7.58 -9.42
CA PRO A 96 -7.04 -7.71 -8.86
C PRO A 96 -7.00 -7.80 -7.33
N PRO A 97 -7.94 -7.15 -6.61
CA PRO A 97 -7.98 -7.15 -5.15
C PRO A 97 -7.94 -8.53 -4.50
N SER A 98 -8.46 -9.57 -5.17
CA SER A 98 -8.42 -10.96 -4.69
C SER A 98 -7.02 -11.56 -4.59
N THR A 99 -6.02 -10.93 -5.21
CA THR A 99 -4.62 -11.36 -5.14
C THR A 99 -3.81 -10.62 -4.07
N TRP A 100 -4.38 -9.57 -3.46
CA TRP A 100 -3.69 -8.78 -2.45
C TRP A 100 -3.49 -9.59 -1.17
N LYS A 101 -2.28 -9.49 -0.61
CA LYS A 101 -1.93 -10.16 0.65
C LYS A 101 -1.96 -9.15 1.79
N GLU A 102 -2.49 -9.59 2.92
CA GLU A 102 -2.53 -8.75 4.13
C GLU A 102 -1.16 -8.61 4.83
N GLY A 103 -0.18 -9.41 4.40
CA GLY A 103 1.14 -9.45 5.00
C GLY A 103 1.22 -10.44 6.16
N VAL A 104 2.21 -10.24 7.03
CA VAL A 104 2.49 -11.10 8.18
C VAL A 104 2.32 -10.32 9.47
N ALA A 105 1.99 -11.03 10.55
CA ALA A 105 1.93 -10.42 11.86
C ALA A 105 3.34 -9.98 12.30
N GLY A 106 3.45 -8.80 12.89
CA GLY A 106 4.73 -8.25 13.30
C GLY A 106 4.62 -6.90 13.99
N VAL A 107 5.72 -6.50 14.62
CA VAL A 107 5.89 -5.19 15.27
C VAL A 107 6.89 -4.39 14.44
N LEU A 108 6.65 -3.09 14.31
CA LEU A 108 7.53 -2.14 13.65
C LEU A 108 7.78 -0.94 14.55
N MET A 109 8.97 -0.37 14.43
CA MET A 109 9.33 0.90 15.05
C MET A 109 10.22 1.64 14.06
N ASP A 110 9.73 2.78 13.61
CA ASP A 110 10.49 3.74 12.83
C ASP A 110 10.98 4.85 13.76
N TYR A 111 12.16 5.38 13.45
CA TYR A 111 12.75 6.50 14.19
C TYR A 111 13.57 7.38 13.24
N ASN A 112 13.42 8.67 13.41
CA ASN A 112 14.23 9.68 12.76
C ASN A 112 14.80 10.61 13.84
N LEU A 113 16.11 10.84 13.78
CA LEU A 113 16.86 11.62 14.78
C LEU A 113 17.60 12.76 14.08
N PHE A 114 17.25 13.99 14.44
CA PHE A 114 17.92 15.20 13.97
C PHE A 114 18.60 15.91 15.12
N ALA A 115 19.93 16.01 15.04
CA ALA A 115 20.72 16.85 15.90
C ALA A 115 21.31 18.03 15.12
N SER A 116 21.28 19.21 15.73
CA SER A 116 21.94 20.41 15.20
C SER A 116 22.51 21.24 16.34
N SER A 117 23.60 21.93 16.05
CA SER A 117 24.21 22.90 16.96
C SER A 117 24.51 24.16 16.17
N TYR A 118 24.04 25.28 16.69
CA TYR A 118 24.25 26.61 16.16
C TYR A 118 25.21 27.35 17.08
N ARG A 119 26.33 27.82 16.51
CA ARG A 119 27.38 28.56 17.21
C ARG A 119 27.71 29.83 16.43
N PRO A 120 26.99 30.93 16.66
CA PRO A 120 27.26 32.19 15.99
C PRO A 120 28.55 32.83 16.51
N GLN A 121 29.11 33.77 15.75
CA GLN A 121 30.30 34.52 16.15
C GLN A 121 30.00 35.54 17.26
N ASP A 122 28.77 36.09 17.27
CA ASP A 122 28.19 36.90 18.33
C ASP A 122 26.79 36.37 18.67
N GLY A 123 26.44 36.30 19.96
CA GLY A 123 25.14 35.80 20.45
C GLY A 123 25.22 34.44 21.15
N SER A 124 24.07 33.92 21.58
CA SER A 124 24.00 32.65 22.32
C SER A 124 24.12 31.43 21.40
N SER A 125 24.77 30.40 21.91
CA SER A 125 24.81 29.10 21.24
C SER A 125 23.51 28.34 21.49
N SER A 126 23.12 27.51 20.52
CA SER A 126 21.99 26.60 20.73
C SER A 126 22.28 25.21 20.21
N THR A 127 21.70 24.23 20.85
CA THR A 127 21.67 22.85 20.41
C THR A 127 20.23 22.41 20.35
N ASN A 128 19.88 21.71 19.28
CA ASN A 128 18.53 21.21 19.07
C ASN A 128 18.60 19.73 18.68
N LEU A 129 17.81 18.93 19.38
CA LEU A 129 17.64 17.50 19.20
C LEU A 129 16.16 17.23 18.99
N ASN A 130 15.79 16.83 17.79
CA ASN A 130 14.44 16.34 17.47
C ASN A 130 14.52 14.84 17.21
N ALA A 131 13.59 14.08 17.78
CA ALA A 131 13.35 12.70 17.43
C ALA A 131 11.87 12.51 17.14
N TYR A 132 11.52 11.87 16.04
CA TYR A 132 10.14 11.50 15.76
C TYR A 132 10.11 10.16 15.03
N GLY A 133 8.98 9.47 15.10
CA GLY A 133 8.84 8.20 14.41
C GLY A 133 7.48 7.57 14.64
N THR A 134 7.32 6.37 14.11
CA THR A 134 6.07 5.62 14.18
C THR A 134 6.32 4.23 14.73
N ALA A 135 5.66 3.90 15.84
CA ALA A 135 5.55 2.52 16.30
C ALA A 135 4.29 1.89 15.72
N GLY A 136 4.31 0.56 15.50
CA GLY A 136 3.15 -0.11 14.94
C GLY A 136 3.12 -1.61 15.12
N ILE A 137 1.92 -2.16 15.00
CA ILE A 137 1.66 -3.60 15.05
C ILE A 137 0.78 -3.96 13.86
N ASN A 138 1.12 -5.05 13.19
CA ASN A 138 0.33 -5.63 12.12
C ASN A 138 -0.20 -6.99 12.56
N THR A 139 -1.48 -7.26 12.35
CA THR A 139 -2.09 -8.57 12.57
C THR A 139 -3.26 -8.79 11.62
N GLY A 140 -3.12 -9.77 10.72
CA GLY A 140 -4.04 -9.91 9.59
C GLY A 140 -4.16 -8.61 8.80
N ALA A 141 -5.40 -8.19 8.51
CA ALA A 141 -5.68 -6.93 7.80
C ALA A 141 -5.60 -5.67 8.68
N TRP A 142 -5.42 -5.82 9.99
CA TRP A 142 -5.41 -4.72 10.94
C TRP A 142 -4.00 -4.16 11.15
N ARG A 143 -3.90 -2.84 11.11
CA ARG A 143 -2.64 -2.11 11.24
C ARG A 143 -2.82 -1.01 12.28
N LEU A 144 -2.19 -1.19 13.44
CA LEU A 144 -2.14 -0.19 14.51
C LEU A 144 -0.88 0.66 14.33
N ARG A 145 -1.01 1.97 14.42
CA ARG A 145 0.11 2.94 14.33
C ARG A 145 0.00 3.96 15.44
N SER A 146 1.14 4.35 15.98
CA SER A 146 1.27 5.39 17.00
C SER A 146 2.48 6.25 16.65
N ASP A 147 2.24 7.53 16.39
CA ASP A 147 3.28 8.49 16.02
C ASP A 147 3.73 9.23 17.28
N TYR A 148 5.03 9.33 17.47
CA TYR A 148 5.64 10.01 18.61
C TYR A 148 6.60 11.08 18.13
N GLN A 149 6.69 12.17 18.89
CA GLN A 149 7.67 13.22 18.67
C GLN A 149 8.26 13.70 19.99
N LEU A 150 9.55 13.96 19.99
CA LEU A 150 10.37 14.42 21.09
C LEU A 150 11.22 15.58 20.56
N ASN A 151 11.20 16.72 21.22
CA ASN A 151 12.06 17.85 20.91
C ASN A 151 12.77 18.32 22.18
N GLN A 152 14.05 18.59 22.05
CA GLN A 152 14.87 19.18 23.10
C GLN A 152 15.69 20.31 22.48
N THR A 153 15.49 21.51 22.99
CA THR A 153 16.25 22.69 22.60
C THR A 153 16.96 23.24 23.83
N ASP A 154 18.28 23.33 23.74
CA ASP A 154 19.14 23.85 24.79
C ASP A 154 19.89 25.07 24.26
N SER A 155 19.83 26.17 25.01
CA SER A 155 20.52 27.42 24.73
C SER A 155 21.08 27.96 26.04
N ASP A 156 22.07 28.85 25.96
CA ASP A 156 22.87 29.27 27.12
C ASP A 156 22.05 29.68 28.37
N ASP A 157 20.83 30.19 28.20
CA ASP A 157 19.91 30.57 29.29
C ASP A 157 18.55 29.83 29.31
N ASN A 158 18.24 28.97 28.33
CA ASN A 158 16.92 28.33 28.22
C ASN A 158 17.02 26.88 27.77
N HIS A 159 16.35 26.00 28.52
CA HIS A 159 16.26 24.57 28.24
C HIS A 159 14.78 24.20 28.11
N GLU A 160 14.38 23.81 26.91
CA GLU A 160 13.03 23.37 26.59
C GLU A 160 13.05 21.90 26.15
N GLN A 161 12.25 21.08 26.82
CA GLN A 161 12.02 19.70 26.45
C GLN A 161 10.51 19.46 26.30
N SER A 162 10.11 18.93 25.15
CA SER A 162 8.74 18.50 24.90
C SER A 162 8.74 17.10 24.30
N GLY A 163 7.70 16.35 24.63
CA GLY A 163 7.51 15.00 24.12
C GLY A 163 6.04 14.62 24.17
N GLU A 164 5.52 14.11 23.07
CA GLU A 164 4.13 13.70 22.97
C GLU A 164 3.94 12.54 21.99
N ILE A 165 2.85 11.81 22.20
CA ILE A 165 2.31 10.88 21.22
C ILE A 165 1.32 11.70 20.39
N SER A 166 1.70 12.01 19.14
CA SER A 166 0.94 12.92 18.29
C SER A 166 -0.38 12.33 17.80
N ARG A 167 -0.41 11.01 17.54
CA ARG A 167 -1.66 10.28 17.23
C ARG A 167 -1.51 8.78 17.42
N THR A 168 -2.60 8.13 17.79
CA THR A 168 -2.73 6.66 17.75
C THR A 168 -4.00 6.26 17.00
N TYR A 169 -3.83 5.40 15.98
CA TYR A 169 -4.92 4.97 15.13
C TYR A 169 -4.77 3.54 14.65
N LEU A 170 -5.91 2.89 14.46
CA LEU A 170 -6.06 1.56 13.94
C LEU A 170 -6.74 1.65 12.59
N PHE A 171 -6.17 1.06 11.54
CA PHE A 171 -6.80 1.04 10.23
C PHE A 171 -6.85 -0.35 9.61
N ARG A 172 -7.85 -0.55 8.75
CA ARG A 172 -8.07 -1.76 7.96
C ARG A 172 -8.50 -1.39 6.54
N PRO A 173 -7.74 -1.81 5.51
CA PRO A 173 -8.18 -1.75 4.12
C PRO A 173 -9.41 -2.64 3.87
N LEU A 174 -10.35 -2.16 3.05
CA LEU A 174 -11.55 -2.86 2.60
C LEU A 174 -11.59 -2.87 1.07
N PRO A 175 -10.85 -3.80 0.41
CA PRO A 175 -10.69 -3.77 -1.04
C PRO A 175 -11.99 -3.93 -1.83
N GLN A 176 -13.00 -4.61 -1.28
CA GLN A 176 -14.32 -4.76 -1.90
C GLN A 176 -15.08 -3.43 -2.06
N LEU A 177 -14.80 -2.46 -1.20
CA LEU A 177 -15.40 -1.12 -1.23
C LEU A 177 -14.45 -0.10 -1.86
N GLY A 178 -13.19 -0.45 -2.14
CA GLY A 178 -12.15 0.51 -2.52
C GLY A 178 -11.88 1.54 -1.42
N SER A 179 -12.03 1.15 -0.15
CA SER A 179 -12.01 2.07 1.00
C SER A 179 -11.10 1.59 2.13
N LYS A 180 -10.77 2.51 3.04
CA LYS A 180 -10.02 2.25 4.27
C LYS A 180 -10.86 2.67 5.48
N LEU A 181 -11.08 1.73 6.40
CA LEU A 181 -11.67 2.00 7.70
C LEU A 181 -10.55 2.43 8.67
N THR A 182 -10.70 3.56 9.33
CA THR A 182 -9.76 4.10 10.32
C THR A 182 -10.51 4.39 11.63
N LEU A 183 -9.93 4.00 12.76
CA LEU A 183 -10.47 4.18 14.10
C LEU A 183 -9.40 4.82 14.98
N GLY A 184 -9.77 5.79 15.81
CA GLY A 184 -8.85 6.53 16.68
C GLY A 184 -8.59 7.95 16.17
N GLU A 185 -7.38 8.44 16.41
CA GLU A 185 -6.97 9.81 16.09
C GLU A 185 -6.54 9.92 14.63
N THR A 186 -7.28 10.67 13.83
CA THR A 186 -7.00 10.86 12.40
C THR A 186 -7.35 12.28 11.98
N ASP A 187 -6.88 12.63 10.80
CA ASP A 187 -7.20 13.91 10.17
C ASP A 187 -8.34 13.71 9.16
N PHE A 188 -9.24 14.67 9.09
CA PHE A 188 -10.25 14.74 8.05
C PHE A 188 -9.68 15.54 6.88
N SER A 189 -9.67 14.97 5.68
CA SER A 189 -9.30 15.67 4.45
C SER A 189 -10.48 15.65 3.48
N SER A 190 -10.81 16.82 2.94
CA SER A 190 -11.91 16.99 1.98
C SER A 190 -11.56 18.08 0.97
N ASN A 191 -12.10 17.97 -0.24
CA ASN A 191 -11.98 19.00 -1.26
C ASN A 191 -12.97 20.15 -1.05
N ILE A 192 -13.92 20.02 -0.11
CA ILE A 192 -15.02 20.98 0.11
C ILE A 192 -14.86 21.72 1.44
N PHE A 193 -14.34 21.04 2.47
CA PHE A 193 -14.20 21.59 3.81
C PHE A 193 -12.74 21.61 4.24
N ASP A 194 -12.40 22.56 5.10
CA ASP A 194 -11.08 22.62 5.73
C ASP A 194 -10.82 21.34 6.54
N GLY A 195 -9.58 20.87 6.49
CA GLY A 195 -9.17 19.69 7.22
C GLY A 195 -9.01 19.98 8.72
N PHE A 196 -9.46 19.03 9.54
CA PHE A 196 -9.34 19.11 10.99
C PHE A 196 -9.00 17.74 11.59
N SER A 197 -8.29 17.74 12.72
CA SER A 197 -7.97 16.53 13.46
C SER A 197 -9.13 16.13 14.36
N TYR A 198 -9.41 14.84 14.47
CA TYR A 198 -10.48 14.31 15.32
C TYR A 198 -10.16 12.90 15.82
N THR A 199 -10.89 12.49 16.86
CA THR A 199 -10.83 11.13 17.40
C THR A 199 -12.17 10.44 17.16
N GLY A 200 -12.20 9.40 16.34
CA GLY A 200 -13.44 8.75 15.97
C GLY A 200 -13.27 7.60 15.00
N ALA A 201 -14.26 7.44 14.11
CA ALA A 201 -14.26 6.44 13.07
C ALA A 201 -14.42 7.10 11.70
N ALA A 202 -13.64 6.64 10.72
CA ALA A 202 -13.62 7.15 9.36
C ALA A 202 -13.72 5.98 8.37
N LEU A 203 -14.61 6.08 7.40
CA LEU A 203 -14.61 5.21 6.22
C LEU A 203 -14.44 6.10 5.00
N ALA A 204 -13.27 6.04 4.36
CA ALA A 204 -12.92 6.86 3.22
C ALA A 204 -12.40 6.00 2.06
N SER A 205 -12.70 6.40 0.83
CA SER A 205 -12.12 5.79 -0.37
C SER A 205 -10.60 5.98 -0.37
N ASP A 206 -9.86 4.99 -0.87
CA ASP A 206 -8.40 5.04 -0.94
C ASP A 206 -7.93 4.90 -2.39
N ASP A 207 -7.54 6.02 -3.01
CA ASP A 207 -7.13 6.07 -4.42
C ASP A 207 -5.90 5.21 -4.71
N ARG A 208 -5.12 4.83 -3.70
CA ARG A 208 -3.97 3.93 -3.89
C ARG A 208 -4.41 2.51 -4.25
N MET A 209 -5.68 2.17 -4.03
CA MET A 209 -6.31 0.94 -4.49
C MET A 209 -6.58 0.95 -6.00
N LEU A 210 -6.54 2.13 -6.63
CA LEU A 210 -6.70 2.28 -8.07
C LEU A 210 -5.38 2.00 -8.81
N PRO A 211 -5.47 1.59 -10.09
CA PRO A 211 -4.35 1.62 -11.02
C PRO A 211 -3.63 2.98 -10.98
N TRP A 212 -2.31 2.98 -11.16
CA TRP A 212 -1.51 4.22 -11.08
C TRP A 212 -1.96 5.28 -12.10
N GLU A 213 -2.53 4.86 -13.23
CA GLU A 213 -3.09 5.74 -14.28
C GLU A 213 -4.29 6.56 -13.78
N LEU A 214 -4.94 6.12 -12.71
CA LEU A 214 -6.10 6.77 -12.09
C LEU A 214 -5.76 7.42 -10.75
N ARG A 215 -4.50 7.36 -10.29
CA ARG A 215 -4.07 8.02 -9.06
C ARG A 215 -3.79 9.50 -9.32
N GLY A 216 -4.29 10.37 -8.44
CA GLY A 216 -4.12 11.82 -8.52
C GLY A 216 -2.68 12.31 -8.27
N TYR A 217 -2.54 13.63 -8.35
CA TYR A 217 -1.29 14.39 -8.24
C TYR A 217 -0.57 14.21 -6.88
N ALA A 218 0.76 14.08 -6.88
CA ALA A 218 1.59 14.17 -5.69
C ALA A 218 2.13 15.61 -5.53
N PRO A 219 1.96 16.27 -4.37
CA PRO A 219 2.42 17.63 -4.17
C PRO A 219 3.95 17.69 -4.14
N GLN A 220 4.52 18.64 -4.88
CA GLN A 220 5.94 18.96 -4.89
C GLN A 220 6.18 20.27 -4.14
N ILE A 221 7.04 20.25 -3.12
CA ILE A 221 7.45 21.46 -2.39
C ILE A 221 8.80 21.90 -2.91
N SER A 222 8.90 23.15 -3.40
CA SER A 222 10.14 23.74 -3.88
C SER A 222 10.43 25.05 -3.15
N GLY A 223 11.71 25.37 -3.01
CA GLY A 223 12.17 26.59 -2.33
C GLY A 223 13.66 26.85 -2.56
N ILE A 224 14.15 27.97 -2.02
CA ILE A 224 15.58 28.32 -2.06
C ILE A 224 16.04 28.55 -0.62
N ALA A 225 17.07 27.81 -0.21
CA ALA A 225 17.74 28.03 1.06
C ALA A 225 18.99 28.88 0.84
N GLN A 226 19.12 30.03 1.52
CA GLN A 226 20.32 30.87 1.40
C GLN A 226 21.55 30.26 2.10
N THR A 227 21.33 29.39 3.06
CA THR A 227 22.34 28.70 3.86
C THR A 227 22.01 27.21 3.96
N ASN A 228 22.86 26.43 4.64
CA ASN A 228 22.43 25.13 5.14
C ASN A 228 21.21 25.35 6.04
N ALA A 229 20.07 24.79 5.67
CA ALA A 229 18.81 25.00 6.36
C ALA A 229 18.17 23.66 6.73
N THR A 230 17.43 23.62 7.83
CA THR A 230 16.56 22.50 8.16
C THR A 230 15.15 22.86 7.72
N VAL A 231 14.62 22.15 6.73
CA VAL A 231 13.25 22.33 6.25
C VAL A 231 12.36 21.39 7.06
N THR A 232 11.42 21.96 7.80
CA THR A 232 10.40 21.24 8.56
C THR A 232 9.04 21.51 7.95
N ILE A 233 8.34 20.46 7.55
CA ILE A 233 7.00 20.51 6.98
C ILE A 233 6.04 19.97 8.04
N SER A 234 5.02 20.76 8.36
CA SER A 234 3.99 20.39 9.33
C SER A 234 2.59 20.55 8.75
N GLN A 235 1.68 19.72 9.25
CA GLN A 235 0.24 19.80 8.96
C GLN A 235 -0.53 19.66 10.27
N SER A 236 -1.46 20.58 10.51
CA SER A 236 -2.26 20.62 11.74
C SER A 236 -1.44 20.53 13.04
N GLY A 237 -0.27 21.18 13.06
CA GLY A 237 0.63 21.22 14.23
C GLY A 237 1.56 20.01 14.39
N ARG A 238 1.49 19.00 13.50
CA ARG A 238 2.32 17.80 13.53
C ARG A 238 3.40 17.86 12.45
N VAL A 239 4.64 17.49 12.78
CA VAL A 239 5.73 17.41 11.78
C VAL A 239 5.54 16.16 10.94
N ILE A 240 5.38 16.32 9.62
CA ILE A 240 5.21 15.21 8.68
C ILE A 240 6.50 14.89 7.92
N TYR A 241 7.42 15.85 7.83
CA TYR A 241 8.70 15.68 7.15
C TYR A 241 9.72 16.70 7.65
N GLN A 242 10.96 16.27 7.84
CA GLN A 242 12.05 17.18 8.20
C GLN A 242 13.35 16.72 7.51
N LYS A 243 14.08 17.65 6.90
CA LYS A 243 15.34 17.36 6.19
C LYS A 243 16.28 18.55 6.17
N LYS A 244 17.59 18.30 6.28
CA LYS A 244 18.61 19.33 6.01
C LYS A 244 18.82 19.48 4.51
N VAL A 245 18.76 20.71 4.03
CA VAL A 245 19.02 21.08 2.63
C VAL A 245 20.28 21.95 2.55
N PRO A 246 21.12 21.77 1.52
CA PRO A 246 22.27 22.64 1.28
C PRO A 246 21.83 24.03 0.80
N PRO A 247 22.73 25.04 0.80
CA PRO A 247 22.46 26.33 0.20
C PRO A 247 22.17 26.18 -1.28
N GLY A 248 21.07 26.78 -1.74
CA GLY A 248 20.61 26.73 -3.12
C GLY A 248 19.13 26.34 -3.24
N PRO A 249 18.64 26.20 -4.49
CA PRO A 249 17.31 25.68 -4.74
C PRO A 249 17.18 24.22 -4.31
N PHE A 250 16.05 23.86 -3.71
CA PHE A 250 15.72 22.49 -3.34
C PHE A 250 14.29 22.12 -3.77
N ILE A 251 14.09 20.83 -3.97
CA ILE A 251 12.80 20.22 -4.31
C ILE A 251 12.62 19.01 -3.40
N ILE A 252 11.43 18.88 -2.81
CA ILE A 252 10.98 17.75 -1.99
C ILE A 252 9.76 17.16 -2.70
N ASP A 253 9.94 15.98 -3.30
CA ASP A 253 8.95 15.23 -4.07
C ASP A 253 8.59 13.87 -3.43
N ASP A 254 9.18 13.55 -2.27
CA ASP A 254 9.04 12.29 -1.54
C ASP A 254 8.05 12.36 -0.36
N LEU A 255 7.14 13.34 -0.38
CA LEU A 255 6.07 13.43 0.60
C LEU A 255 5.08 12.27 0.41
N ASN A 256 5.00 11.40 1.42
CA ASN A 256 4.07 10.29 1.43
C ASN A 256 2.64 10.81 1.31
N GLN A 257 1.88 10.37 0.29
CA GLN A 257 0.46 10.72 0.06
C GLN A 257 -0.50 10.24 1.18
N SER A 258 0.04 9.79 2.32
CA SER A 258 -0.73 9.37 3.49
C SER A 258 -0.84 10.52 4.47
N VAL A 259 -1.63 11.53 4.12
CA VAL A 259 -2.18 12.50 5.07
C VAL A 259 -3.70 12.55 4.93
#